data_AF-A0A967WI43-F1
#
_entry.id   AF-A0A967WI43-F1
#
_cell.length_a   1.000
_cell.length_b   1.000
_cell.length_c   1.000
_cell.angle_alpha   90.00
_cell.angle_beta   90.00
_cell.angle_gamma   90.00
#
_symmetry.space_group_name_H-M   'P 1'
#
loop_
_entity.id
_entity.type
_entity.pdbx_description
1 polymer ?
#
loop_
_entity_poly.entity_id
_entity_poly.type
_entity_poly.pdbx_seq_one_letter_code
_entity_poly.pdbx_strand_id
1 'polypeptide(L)'
;MRLAAQKADQIVDSYGLRPLLEGQPVTLYHGTTRQFAKFDLSKSREDLVKNYYGAGIFLTPSKRVAWKYADANRNIGFDPEIITEMKRINRNVGTFLEWLYKYGYERGWEILIEKLRKKVPEDQPITEEMDKFFGGIDHNAMNDIAPYIIGSKFKVNRGGDDFINIFDTRTGLPDYVYDDLDKVGLNSKKYRPKVYTVTAKAQKVLVTKSKAKAKTARQKGYDAVIFYGSDLVDNVPEVAIFDPKNVRITKVQVSS
;
A
#
# COMPACT_ATOMS: atom_id res chain seq x y z
N MET A 1 -27.12 -21.44 21.16
CA MET A 1 -27.33 -20.09 20.55
C MET A 1 -27.03 -18.93 21.50
N ARG A 2 -27.50 -18.93 22.76
CA ARG A 2 -27.27 -17.82 23.75
C ARG A 2 -25.79 -17.44 23.99
N LEU A 3 -24.89 -18.42 24.16
CA LEU A 3 -23.46 -18.17 24.39
C LEU A 3 -22.74 -17.46 23.23
N ALA A 4 -23.15 -17.73 21.98
CA ALA A 4 -22.53 -17.12 20.80
C ALA A 4 -22.97 -15.66 20.61
N ALA A 5 -24.23 -15.34 20.96
CA ALA A 5 -24.74 -13.98 20.97
C ALA A 5 -24.06 -13.16 22.08
N GLN A 6 -23.94 -13.70 23.30
CA GLN A 6 -23.20 -13.07 24.40
C GLN A 6 -21.75 -12.76 24.04
N LYS A 7 -21.05 -13.68 23.37
CA LYS A 7 -19.66 -13.44 22.93
C LYS A 7 -19.56 -12.35 21.87
N ALA A 8 -20.54 -12.26 20.95
CA ALA A 8 -20.57 -11.21 19.94
C ALA A 8 -20.80 -9.83 20.57
N ASP A 9 -21.75 -9.72 21.50
CA ASP A 9 -22.01 -8.49 22.24
C ASP A 9 -20.81 -8.04 23.06
N GLN A 10 -20.17 -8.96 23.79
CA GLN A 10 -18.97 -8.66 24.56
C GLN A 10 -17.85 -8.09 23.68
N ILE A 11 -17.64 -8.65 22.49
CA ILE A 11 -16.63 -8.15 21.54
C ILE A 11 -17.01 -6.75 21.07
N VAL A 12 -18.25 -6.53 20.64
CA VAL A 12 -18.73 -5.21 20.20
C VAL A 12 -18.50 -4.16 21.28
N ASP A 13 -18.82 -4.47 22.54
CA ASP A 13 -18.69 -3.53 23.65
C ASP A 13 -17.23 -3.29 24.02
N SER A 14 -16.41 -4.35 24.10
CA SER A 14 -14.98 -4.24 24.46
C SER A 14 -14.15 -3.38 23.51
N TYR A 15 -14.59 -3.25 22.25
CA TYR A 15 -13.94 -2.44 21.23
C TYR A 15 -14.70 -1.14 20.90
N GLY A 16 -15.74 -0.79 21.67
CA GLY A 16 -16.49 0.46 21.46
C GLY A 16 -17.24 0.52 20.13
N LEU A 17 -17.64 -0.63 19.58
CA LEU A 17 -18.33 -0.74 18.28
C LEU A 17 -19.85 -0.65 18.40
N ARG A 18 -20.40 -0.62 19.61
CA ARG A 18 -21.85 -0.52 19.84
C ARG A 18 -22.51 0.65 19.11
N PRO A 19 -21.94 1.88 19.09
CA PRO A 19 -22.53 3.00 18.35
C PRO A 19 -22.74 2.70 16.86
N LEU A 20 -21.86 1.90 16.23
CA LEU A 20 -22.00 1.53 14.82
C LEU A 20 -23.25 0.67 14.57
N LEU A 21 -23.66 -0.17 15.53
CA LEU A 21 -24.90 -0.95 15.45
C LEU A 21 -26.15 -0.09 15.60
N GLU A 22 -26.01 1.07 16.25
CA GLU A 22 -27.09 2.01 16.56
C GLU A 22 -27.21 3.14 15.51
N GLY A 23 -26.51 3.02 14.38
CA GLY A 23 -26.50 4.07 13.35
C GLY A 23 -25.60 5.26 13.67
N GLN A 24 -24.93 5.26 14.83
CA GLN A 24 -24.12 6.36 15.31
C GLN A 24 -22.68 6.30 14.78
N PRO A 25 -22.02 7.45 14.62
CA PRO A 25 -20.64 7.48 14.17
C PRO A 25 -19.67 6.85 15.19
N VAL A 26 -18.72 6.04 14.71
CA VAL A 26 -17.62 5.46 15.50
C VAL A 26 -16.27 5.85 14.91
N THR A 27 -15.24 5.99 15.76
CA THR A 27 -13.87 6.22 15.31
C THR A 27 -13.18 4.89 15.03
N LEU A 28 -12.64 4.73 13.83
CA LEU A 28 -11.90 3.56 13.39
C LEU A 28 -10.61 3.97 12.66
N TYR A 29 -9.80 2.98 12.30
CA TYR A 29 -8.49 3.19 11.69
C TYR A 29 -8.30 2.34 10.44
N HIS A 30 -7.60 2.90 9.44
CA HIS A 30 -7.20 2.20 8.22
C HIS A 30 -5.70 2.35 7.99
N GLY A 31 -4.99 1.22 7.87
CA GLY A 31 -3.57 1.17 7.59
C GLY A 31 -3.28 0.93 6.12
N THR A 32 -2.40 1.74 5.53
CA THR A 32 -2.02 1.64 4.12
C THR A 32 -0.69 2.37 3.86
N THR A 33 -0.06 2.13 2.72
CA THR A 33 1.04 2.95 2.18
C THR A 33 0.52 4.03 1.22
N ARG A 34 -0.71 3.87 0.72
CA ARG A 34 -1.31 4.73 -0.31
C ARG A 34 -1.75 6.08 0.25
N GLN A 35 -1.58 7.12 -0.56
CA GLN A 35 -2.12 8.44 -0.27
C GLN A 35 -3.42 8.68 -1.03
N PHE A 36 -4.48 9.05 -0.31
CA PHE A 36 -5.76 9.47 -0.88
C PHE A 36 -6.48 10.45 0.03
N ALA A 37 -7.39 11.25 -0.55
CA ALA A 37 -8.23 12.21 0.17
C ALA A 37 -9.59 11.61 0.60
N LYS A 38 -10.04 10.57 -0.08
CA LYS A 38 -11.30 9.86 0.21
C LYS A 38 -11.19 8.40 -0.20
N PHE A 39 -11.94 7.53 0.47
CA PHE A 39 -12.09 6.14 0.04
C PHE A 39 -12.86 6.07 -1.28
N ASP A 40 -12.43 5.17 -2.15
CA ASP A 40 -13.03 4.97 -3.46
C ASP A 40 -12.96 3.48 -3.81
N LEU A 41 -14.11 2.81 -3.77
CA LEU A 41 -14.18 1.37 -4.04
C LEU A 41 -13.89 1.03 -5.51
N SER A 42 -14.04 1.98 -6.45
CA SER A 42 -13.65 1.77 -7.85
C SER A 42 -12.14 1.59 -8.02
N LYS A 43 -11.36 2.05 -7.03
CA LYS A 43 -9.91 1.89 -6.97
C LYS A 43 -9.48 0.69 -6.12
N SER A 44 -10.43 -0.09 -5.58
CA SER A 44 -10.11 -1.30 -4.83
C SER A 44 -9.61 -2.38 -5.78
N ARG A 45 -8.49 -3.01 -5.45
CA ARG A 45 -7.90 -4.09 -6.25
C ARG A 45 -8.77 -5.34 -6.14
N GLU A 46 -9.61 -5.59 -7.14
CA GLU A 46 -10.53 -6.74 -7.18
C GLU A 46 -9.83 -8.09 -6.90
N ASP A 47 -8.57 -8.23 -7.30
CA ASP A 47 -7.80 -9.46 -7.12
C ASP A 47 -7.32 -9.70 -5.68
N LEU A 48 -7.03 -8.64 -4.92
CA LEU A 48 -6.75 -8.77 -3.48
C LEU A 48 -8.04 -8.98 -2.69
N VAL A 49 -9.14 -8.39 -3.16
CA VAL A 49 -10.47 -8.46 -2.55
C VAL A 49 -11.05 -9.87 -2.55
N LYS A 50 -10.72 -10.71 -3.55
CA LYS A 50 -11.15 -12.12 -3.63
C LYS A 50 -10.68 -12.97 -2.44
N ASN A 51 -9.53 -12.63 -1.84
CA ASN A 51 -8.96 -13.32 -0.69
C ASN A 51 -9.59 -12.91 0.65
N TYR A 52 -10.37 -11.82 0.67
CA TYR A 52 -11.16 -11.39 1.82
C TYR A 52 -12.65 -11.72 1.61
N TYR A 53 -13.49 -11.36 2.57
CA TYR A 53 -14.95 -11.50 2.46
C TYR A 53 -15.61 -10.44 1.54
N GLY A 54 -14.97 -10.08 0.43
CA GLY A 54 -15.55 -9.23 -0.63
C GLY A 54 -15.12 -7.75 -0.58
N ALA A 55 -15.57 -6.95 -1.56
CA ALA A 55 -15.16 -5.56 -1.71
C ALA A 55 -15.72 -4.67 -0.59
N GLY A 56 -14.86 -3.94 0.11
CA GLY A 56 -15.25 -3.02 1.17
C GLY A 56 -14.08 -2.16 1.65
N ILE A 57 -14.41 -1.17 2.48
CA ILE A 57 -13.43 -0.37 3.23
C ILE A 57 -13.18 -1.09 4.53
N PHE A 58 -11.99 -1.69 4.66
CA PHE A 58 -11.60 -2.45 5.84
C PHE A 58 -10.95 -1.55 6.87
N LEU A 59 -11.52 -1.55 8.07
CA LEU A 59 -11.18 -0.70 9.19
C LEU A 59 -10.99 -1.56 10.44
N THR A 60 -10.26 -1.04 11.42
CA THR A 60 -10.09 -1.67 12.74
C THR A 60 -10.34 -0.64 13.85
N PRO A 61 -10.89 -1.05 15.01
CA PRO A 61 -10.98 -0.18 16.18
C PRO A 61 -9.61 0.07 16.84
N SER A 62 -8.57 -0.69 16.47
CA SER A 62 -7.23 -0.54 17.06
C SER A 62 -6.25 0.14 16.12
N LYS A 63 -5.82 1.35 16.49
CA LYS A 63 -4.77 2.08 15.76
C LYS A 63 -3.47 1.28 15.65
N ARG A 64 -3.12 0.51 16.68
CA ARG A 64 -1.93 -0.36 16.70
C ARG A 64 -2.02 -1.45 15.64
N VAL A 65 -3.20 -2.06 15.47
CA VAL A 65 -3.45 -3.04 14.41
C VAL A 65 -3.44 -2.39 13.03
N ALA A 66 -3.96 -1.17 12.90
CA ALA A 66 -3.87 -0.43 11.64
C ALA A 66 -2.41 -0.18 11.21
N TRP A 67 -1.50 0.12 12.13
CA TRP A 67 -0.06 0.20 11.82
C TRP A 67 0.49 -1.12 11.31
N LYS A 68 0.21 -2.24 12.00
CA LYS A 68 0.61 -3.58 11.53
C LYS A 68 0.12 -3.87 10.10
N TYR A 69 -1.07 -3.38 9.74
CA TYR A 69 -1.57 -3.49 8.37
C TYR A 69 -0.88 -2.54 7.38
N ALA A 70 -0.54 -1.32 7.79
CA ALA A 70 0.20 -0.38 6.97
C ALA A 70 1.61 -0.92 6.62
N ASP A 71 2.24 -1.62 7.57
CA ASP A 71 3.58 -2.19 7.44
C ASP A 71 3.61 -3.60 6.81
N ALA A 72 2.44 -4.22 6.58
CA ALA A 72 2.36 -5.59 6.07
C ALA A 72 2.80 -5.70 4.60
N ASN A 73 3.48 -6.81 4.25
CA ASN A 73 4.06 -7.07 2.92
C ASN A 73 3.10 -6.92 1.74
N ARG A 74 1.82 -7.21 1.95
CA ARG A 74 0.77 -7.03 0.94
C ARG A 74 0.55 -5.58 0.48
N ASN A 75 1.07 -4.61 1.24
CA ASN A 75 1.02 -3.18 0.94
C ASN A 75 2.39 -2.62 0.49
N ILE A 76 3.40 -3.48 0.33
CA ILE A 76 4.74 -3.11 -0.15
C ILE A 76 4.71 -2.89 -1.65
N GLY A 77 5.28 -1.77 -2.06
CA GLY A 77 5.58 -1.44 -3.45
C GLY A 77 5.00 -0.11 -3.89
N PHE A 78 5.74 0.57 -4.76
CA PHE A 78 5.35 1.82 -5.36
C PHE A 78 4.41 1.59 -6.53
N ASP A 79 3.40 2.44 -6.64
CA ASP A 79 2.60 2.50 -7.86
C ASP A 79 3.48 2.98 -9.03
N PRO A 80 3.36 2.42 -10.26
CA PRO A 80 4.11 2.88 -11.43
C PRO A 80 4.00 4.39 -11.70
N GLU A 81 3.00 5.09 -11.15
CA GLU A 81 2.91 6.56 -11.17
C GLU A 81 4.21 7.25 -10.67
N ILE A 82 4.99 6.62 -9.78
CA ILE A 82 6.27 7.16 -9.29
C ILE A 82 7.26 7.47 -10.42
N ILE A 83 7.20 6.73 -11.54
CA ILE A 83 8.02 6.97 -12.74
C ILE A 83 7.63 8.31 -13.37
N THR A 84 6.33 8.60 -13.43
CA THR A 84 5.83 9.87 -13.98
C THR A 84 6.19 11.03 -13.08
N GLU A 85 6.14 10.84 -11.76
CA GLU A 85 6.60 11.83 -10.78
C GLU A 85 8.09 12.11 -10.92
N MET A 86 8.91 11.06 -11.05
CA MET A 86 10.35 11.20 -11.28
C MET A 86 10.64 11.96 -12.57
N LYS A 87 9.89 11.69 -13.65
CA LYS A 87 10.03 12.43 -14.93
C LYS A 87 9.71 13.93 -14.82
N ARG A 88 8.83 14.32 -13.88
CA ARG A 88 8.53 15.74 -13.61
C ARG A 88 9.66 16.43 -12.87
N ILE A 89 10.37 15.71 -12.00
CA ILE A 89 11.54 16.22 -11.27
C ILE A 89 12.75 16.29 -12.21
N ASN A 90 13.10 15.16 -12.82
CA ASN A 90 14.16 15.06 -13.82
C ASN A 90 13.75 14.05 -14.89
N ARG A 91 13.50 14.54 -16.10
CA ARG A 91 13.02 13.74 -17.23
C ARG A 91 13.97 12.60 -17.60
N ASN A 92 15.28 12.83 -17.58
CA ASN A 92 16.28 11.82 -17.93
C ASN A 92 16.28 10.69 -16.91
N VAL A 93 16.34 11.04 -15.63
CA VAL A 93 16.33 10.06 -14.52
C VAL A 93 15.03 9.27 -14.50
N GLY A 94 13.88 9.93 -14.62
CA GLY A 94 12.59 9.24 -14.69
C GLY A 94 12.45 8.34 -15.92
N THR A 95 13.09 8.70 -17.04
CA THR A 95 13.17 7.84 -18.22
C THR A 95 14.09 6.64 -17.98
N PHE A 96 15.21 6.81 -17.28
CA PHE A 96 16.07 5.69 -16.91
C PHE A 96 15.36 4.72 -15.95
N LEU A 97 14.66 5.24 -14.93
CA LEU A 97 13.81 4.44 -14.04
C LEU A 97 12.75 3.65 -14.81
N GLU A 98 12.15 4.26 -15.83
CA GLU A 98 11.20 3.57 -16.71
C GLU A 98 11.84 2.41 -17.47
N TRP A 99 13.08 2.54 -17.93
CA TRP A 99 13.78 1.45 -18.61
C TRP A 99 14.09 0.30 -17.64
N LEU A 100 14.59 0.62 -16.44
CA LEU A 100 14.80 -0.37 -15.38
C LEU A 100 13.50 -1.13 -15.05
N TYR A 101 12.38 -0.40 -14.93
CA TYR A 101 11.05 -0.97 -14.70
C TYR A 101 10.57 -1.87 -15.85
N LYS A 102 10.66 -1.42 -17.12
CA LYS A 102 10.08 -2.13 -18.28
C LYS A 102 10.94 -3.27 -18.81
N TYR A 103 12.25 -3.15 -18.72
CA TYR A 103 13.21 -4.02 -19.38
C TYR A 103 14.13 -4.77 -18.42
N GLY A 104 14.14 -4.40 -17.14
CA GLY A 104 15.01 -4.98 -16.12
C GLY A 104 16.36 -4.26 -16.02
N TYR A 105 17.20 -4.71 -15.07
CA TYR A 105 18.47 -4.06 -14.73
C TYR A 105 19.42 -4.00 -15.93
N GLU A 106 19.81 -5.16 -16.47
CA GLU A 106 20.82 -5.27 -17.54
C GLU A 106 20.41 -4.46 -18.77
N ARG A 107 19.21 -4.74 -19.31
CA ARG A 107 18.74 -4.06 -20.52
C ARG A 107 18.50 -2.57 -20.31
N GLY A 108 18.06 -2.14 -19.12
CA GLY A 108 17.88 -0.72 -18.82
C GLY A 108 19.21 0.04 -18.83
N TRP A 109 20.27 -0.56 -18.29
CA TRP A 109 21.64 -0.02 -18.35
C TRP A 109 22.20 -0.02 -19.77
N GLU A 110 22.00 -1.08 -20.55
CA GLU A 110 22.40 -1.12 -21.96
C GLU A 110 21.77 0.03 -22.77
N ILE A 111 20.45 0.26 -22.62
CA ILE A 111 19.75 1.35 -23.33
C ILE A 111 20.32 2.72 -22.96
N LEU A 112 20.68 2.92 -21.68
CA LEU A 112 21.34 4.15 -21.23
C LEU A 112 22.70 4.32 -21.91
N ILE A 113 23.55 3.30 -21.85
CA ILE A 113 24.90 3.32 -22.42
C ILE A 113 24.83 3.55 -23.94
N GLU A 114 23.96 2.83 -24.66
CA GLU A 114 23.74 3.01 -26.10
C GLU A 114 23.36 4.46 -26.44
N LYS A 115 22.57 5.13 -25.60
CA LYS A 115 22.16 6.53 -25.80
C LYS A 115 23.27 7.52 -25.53
N LEU A 116 24.06 7.30 -24.48
CA LEU A 116 25.17 8.19 -24.13
C LEU A 116 26.33 8.02 -25.13
N ARG A 117 26.65 6.78 -25.52
CA ARG A 117 27.73 6.48 -26.48
C ARG A 117 27.51 7.15 -27.84
N LYS A 118 26.26 7.35 -28.27
CA LYS A 118 25.96 8.10 -29.52
C LYS A 118 26.40 9.57 -29.51
N LYS A 119 26.73 10.12 -28.34
CA LYS A 119 27.15 11.52 -28.16
C LYS A 119 28.64 11.69 -27.94
N VAL A 120 29.38 10.59 -27.76
CA VAL A 120 30.78 10.59 -27.34
C VAL A 120 31.59 9.76 -28.33
N PRO A 121 32.76 10.24 -28.80
CA PRO A 121 33.70 9.44 -29.57
C PRO A 121 33.98 8.08 -28.91
N GLU A 122 34.25 7.05 -29.72
CA GLU A 122 34.38 5.67 -29.24
C GLU A 122 35.53 5.49 -28.23
N ASP A 123 36.60 6.26 -28.39
CA ASP A 123 37.80 6.27 -27.56
C ASP A 123 37.68 7.10 -26.28
N GLN A 124 36.57 7.81 -26.08
CA GLN A 124 36.36 8.66 -24.92
C GLN A 124 35.42 8.01 -23.87
N PRO A 125 35.66 8.25 -22.57
CA PRO A 125 34.77 7.78 -21.51
C PRO A 125 33.42 8.53 -21.56
N ILE A 126 32.33 7.82 -21.23
CA ILE A 126 30.99 8.41 -21.19
C ILE A 126 30.65 9.08 -19.85
N THR A 127 31.60 9.18 -18.92
CA THR A 127 31.38 9.65 -17.54
C THR A 127 30.78 11.05 -17.50
N GLU A 128 31.30 11.99 -18.29
CA GLU A 128 30.78 13.36 -18.35
C GLU A 128 29.33 13.41 -18.87
N GLU A 129 29.01 12.63 -19.90
CA GLU A 129 27.65 12.54 -20.43
C GLU A 129 26.70 11.83 -19.47
N MET A 130 27.21 10.88 -18.68
CA MET A 130 26.46 10.23 -17.61
C MET A 130 26.14 11.22 -16.49
N ASP A 131 27.12 12.00 -16.03
CA ASP A 131 26.92 13.04 -15.01
C ASP A 131 25.91 14.10 -15.48
N LYS A 132 26.02 14.57 -16.73
CA LYS A 132 25.03 15.47 -17.34
C LYS A 132 23.64 14.84 -17.45
N PHE A 133 23.57 13.55 -17.79
CA PHE A 133 22.29 12.85 -17.92
C PHE A 133 21.55 12.79 -16.59
N PHE A 134 22.25 12.42 -15.52
CA PHE A 134 21.69 12.31 -14.18
C PHE A 134 21.54 13.67 -13.47
N GLY A 135 22.31 14.69 -13.88
CA GLY A 135 22.18 16.05 -13.36
C GLY A 135 22.47 16.13 -11.87
N GLY A 136 23.44 15.36 -11.38
CA GLY A 136 23.82 15.29 -9.97
C GLY A 136 22.94 14.38 -9.10
N ILE A 137 21.91 13.75 -9.66
CA ILE A 137 21.12 12.72 -8.96
C ILE A 137 21.90 11.40 -8.96
N ASP A 138 22.03 10.75 -7.80
CA ASP A 138 22.66 9.44 -7.72
C ASP A 138 21.83 8.38 -8.47
N HIS A 139 22.43 7.75 -9.48
CA HIS A 139 21.79 6.71 -10.28
C HIS A 139 21.57 5.42 -9.48
N ASN A 140 22.30 5.19 -8.39
CA ASN A 140 22.08 4.04 -7.51
C ASN A 140 20.69 4.06 -6.89
N ALA A 141 20.18 5.25 -6.55
CA ALA A 141 18.80 5.40 -6.07
C ALA A 141 17.77 4.80 -7.05
N MET A 142 18.01 4.86 -8.36
CA MET A 142 17.10 4.24 -9.34
C MET A 142 17.18 2.71 -9.31
N ASN A 143 18.37 2.16 -9.07
CA ASN A 143 18.55 0.72 -8.87
C ASN A 143 17.89 0.24 -7.57
N ASP A 144 17.84 1.08 -6.56
CA ASP A 144 17.23 0.77 -5.26
C ASP A 144 15.70 0.95 -5.27
N ILE A 145 15.18 1.91 -6.03
CA ILE A 145 13.73 2.17 -6.17
C ILE A 145 13.05 1.20 -7.15
N ALA A 146 13.68 0.90 -8.29
CA ALA A 146 13.08 0.09 -9.36
C ALA A 146 12.55 -1.30 -8.96
N PRO A 147 13.22 -2.08 -8.08
CA PRO A 147 12.71 -3.37 -7.61
C PRO A 147 11.34 -3.28 -6.93
N TYR A 148 11.09 -2.17 -6.24
CA TYR A 148 9.89 -2.00 -5.43
C TYR A 148 8.71 -1.40 -6.22
N ILE A 149 8.87 -1.09 -7.50
CA ILE A 149 7.75 -0.65 -8.34
C ILE A 149 6.92 -1.88 -8.72
N ILE A 150 5.61 -1.82 -8.46
CA ILE A 150 4.70 -2.94 -8.72
C ILE A 150 4.67 -3.24 -10.23
N GLY A 151 4.97 -4.49 -10.59
CA GLY A 151 5.05 -4.94 -11.99
C GLY A 151 6.42 -4.73 -12.65
N SER A 152 7.43 -4.31 -11.87
CA SER A 152 8.79 -4.14 -12.36
C SER A 152 9.39 -5.46 -12.86
N LYS A 153 10.10 -5.39 -13.98
CA LYS A 153 10.93 -6.50 -14.49
C LYS A 153 12.36 -6.48 -13.94
N PHE A 154 12.64 -5.55 -13.03
CA PHE A 154 13.95 -5.43 -12.41
C PHE A 154 14.26 -6.66 -11.57
N LYS A 155 15.29 -7.40 -11.98
CA LYS A 155 15.87 -8.53 -11.24
C LYS A 155 17.36 -8.24 -11.14
N VAL A 156 17.90 -8.20 -9.94
CA VAL A 156 19.36 -8.18 -9.75
C VAL A 156 19.75 -9.57 -9.28
N ASN A 157 20.75 -10.17 -9.92
CA ASN A 157 21.45 -11.33 -9.36
C ASN A 157 22.34 -10.88 -8.18
N ARG A 158 21.75 -10.28 -7.14
CA ARG A 158 22.37 -10.15 -5.83
C ARG A 158 21.94 -11.41 -5.08
N GLY A 159 22.88 -12.31 -4.80
CA GLY A 159 22.60 -13.57 -4.10
C GLY A 159 21.84 -13.30 -2.80
N GLY A 160 20.65 -13.89 -2.70
CA GLY A 160 19.69 -13.65 -1.63
C GLY A 160 18.31 -13.41 -2.23
N ASP A 161 17.37 -14.30 -1.94
CA ASP A 161 15.98 -14.32 -2.38
C ASP A 161 15.16 -13.10 -1.90
N ASP A 162 15.56 -11.88 -2.26
CA ASP A 162 14.90 -10.62 -1.93
C ASP A 162 13.91 -10.20 -3.03
N PHE A 163 13.32 -11.19 -3.70
CA PHE A 163 12.06 -10.95 -4.39
C PHE A 163 11.00 -10.60 -3.34
N ILE A 164 9.95 -9.87 -3.74
CA ILE A 164 8.74 -9.71 -2.94
C ILE A 164 8.15 -11.10 -2.71
N ASN A 165 8.70 -11.81 -1.74
CA ASN A 165 8.16 -13.05 -1.24
C ASN A 165 6.97 -12.59 -0.42
N ILE A 166 5.78 -12.75 -1.01
CA ILE A 166 4.50 -12.51 -0.33
C ILE A 166 4.39 -13.41 0.93
N PHE A 167 5.28 -14.40 1.07
CA PHE A 167 5.44 -15.34 2.18
C PHE A 167 6.65 -15.09 3.09
N ASP A 168 7.53 -14.12 2.79
CA ASP A 168 8.65 -13.77 3.67
C ASP A 168 8.16 -12.88 4.82
N THR A 169 8.82 -13.01 5.96
CA THR A 169 8.48 -12.43 7.27
C THR A 169 9.00 -11.00 7.47
N ARG A 170 9.71 -10.44 6.48
CA ARG A 170 10.09 -9.02 6.50
C ARG A 170 8.82 -8.16 6.59
N THR A 171 8.88 -7.01 7.23
CA THR A 171 7.75 -6.08 7.38
C THR A 171 8.16 -4.74 6.78
N GLY A 172 7.45 -4.27 5.76
CA GLY A 172 7.65 -2.95 5.14
C GLY A 172 8.78 -2.88 4.11
N LEU A 173 8.84 -1.75 3.40
CA LEU A 173 10.02 -1.40 2.58
C LEU A 173 11.18 -1.04 3.51
N PRO A 174 12.44 -1.37 3.14
CA PRO A 174 13.59 -0.91 3.90
C PRO A 174 13.67 0.63 3.98
N ASP A 175 14.13 1.16 5.11
CA ASP A 175 14.18 2.62 5.34
C ASP A 175 15.04 3.36 4.31
N TYR A 176 16.15 2.75 3.87
CA TYR A 176 17.04 3.36 2.87
C TYR A 176 16.32 3.68 1.56
N VAL A 177 15.28 2.92 1.19
CA VAL A 177 14.52 3.18 -0.03
C VAL A 177 13.77 4.50 0.09
N TYR A 178 13.26 4.84 1.28
CA TYR A 178 12.61 6.13 1.51
C TYR A 178 13.62 7.28 1.49
N ASP A 179 14.82 7.07 2.04
CA ASP A 179 15.90 8.05 1.97
C ASP A 179 16.30 8.31 0.52
N ASP A 180 16.35 7.27 -0.32
CA ASP A 180 16.64 7.41 -1.74
C ASP A 180 15.53 8.17 -2.48
N LEU A 181 14.26 7.99 -2.12
CA LEU A 181 13.19 8.83 -2.64
C LEU A 181 13.45 10.32 -2.34
N ASP A 182 13.78 10.65 -1.09
CA ASP A 182 14.02 12.04 -0.68
C ASP A 182 15.27 12.62 -1.37
N LYS A 183 16.36 11.84 -1.51
CA LYS A 183 17.58 12.24 -2.23
C LYS A 183 17.33 12.60 -3.69
N VAL A 184 16.41 11.90 -4.35
CA VAL A 184 16.07 12.18 -5.76
C VAL A 184 14.94 13.20 -5.92
N GLY A 185 14.51 13.82 -4.82
CA GLY A 185 13.50 14.88 -4.80
C GLY A 185 12.05 14.38 -4.82
N LEU A 186 11.81 13.07 -4.69
CA LEU A 186 10.48 12.50 -4.47
C LEU A 186 10.10 12.66 -2.99
N ASN A 187 8.83 12.91 -2.71
CA ASN A 187 8.36 13.03 -1.32
C ASN A 187 8.14 11.64 -0.71
N SER A 188 9.09 11.13 0.07
CA SER A 188 9.01 9.79 0.66
C SER A 188 7.77 9.58 1.54
N LYS A 189 7.27 10.65 2.21
CA LYS A 189 6.05 10.61 3.04
C LYS A 189 4.81 10.17 2.25
N LYS A 190 4.79 10.37 0.93
CA LYS A 190 3.73 9.90 0.04
C LYS A 190 3.65 8.37 -0.01
N TYR A 191 4.76 7.67 0.25
CA TYR A 191 4.88 6.21 0.10
C TYR A 191 5.16 5.47 1.40
N ARG A 192 5.57 6.17 2.46
CA ARG A 192 5.69 5.62 3.81
C ARG A 192 4.37 5.06 4.33
N PRO A 193 4.37 4.00 5.15
CA PRO A 193 3.19 3.51 5.86
C PRO A 193 2.49 4.64 6.60
N LYS A 194 1.16 4.62 6.58
CA LYS A 194 0.33 5.60 7.27
C LYS A 194 -0.97 4.99 7.78
N VAL A 195 -1.47 5.60 8.86
CA VAL A 195 -2.77 5.28 9.45
C VAL A 195 -3.70 6.47 9.29
N TYR A 196 -4.82 6.20 8.66
CA TYR A 196 -5.97 7.09 8.56
C TYR A 196 -6.88 6.85 9.76
N THR A 197 -7.16 7.90 10.54
CA THR A 197 -8.26 7.90 11.49
C THR A 197 -9.52 8.33 10.75
N VAL A 198 -10.59 7.58 10.94
CA VAL A 198 -11.85 7.79 10.24
C VAL A 198 -13.02 7.80 11.21
N THR A 199 -14.05 8.53 10.86
CA THR A 199 -15.38 8.38 11.42
C THR A 199 -16.21 7.54 10.46
N ALA A 200 -16.80 6.44 10.95
CA ALA A 200 -17.63 5.54 10.15
C ALA A 200 -19.04 5.42 10.75
N LYS A 201 -20.06 5.24 9.91
CA LYS A 201 -21.45 4.96 10.32
C LYS A 201 -22.06 3.86 9.45
N ALA A 202 -23.08 3.16 9.93
CA ALA A 202 -23.80 2.16 9.15
C ALA A 202 -25.20 1.97 9.76
N GLN A 203 -26.22 1.62 8.98
CA GLN A 203 -27.57 1.43 9.51
C GLN A 203 -27.86 -0.06 9.74
N LYS A 204 -27.43 -0.91 8.81
CA LYS A 204 -27.64 -2.36 8.89
C LYS A 204 -26.32 -3.09 8.93
N VAL A 205 -25.93 -3.49 10.14
CA VAL A 205 -24.63 -4.12 10.42
C VAL A 205 -24.79 -5.61 10.69
N LEU A 206 -23.96 -6.42 10.03
CA LEU A 206 -23.85 -7.85 10.34
C LEU A 206 -22.69 -8.09 11.30
N VAL A 207 -22.97 -8.61 12.49
CA VAL A 207 -21.92 -9.08 13.42
C VAL A 207 -21.74 -10.58 13.23
N THR A 208 -20.56 -11.02 12.76
CA THR A 208 -20.35 -12.45 12.46
C THR A 208 -18.91 -12.91 12.58
N LYS A 209 -18.73 -14.18 12.96
CA LYS A 209 -17.47 -14.91 12.83
C LYS A 209 -17.39 -15.77 11.57
N SER A 210 -18.44 -15.79 10.74
CA SER A 210 -18.52 -16.63 9.54
C SER A 210 -18.08 -15.84 8.32
N LYS A 211 -16.95 -16.24 7.71
CA LYS A 211 -16.47 -15.66 6.44
C LYS A 211 -17.52 -15.75 5.32
N ALA A 212 -18.26 -16.86 5.24
CA ALA A 212 -19.33 -17.04 4.26
C ALA A 212 -20.49 -16.04 4.46
N LYS A 213 -20.89 -15.76 5.71
CA LYS A 213 -21.89 -14.73 6.01
C LYS A 213 -21.37 -13.34 5.68
N ALA A 214 -20.13 -13.03 6.05
CA ALA A 214 -19.49 -11.75 5.73
C ALA A 214 -19.44 -11.51 4.20
N LYS A 215 -19.06 -12.53 3.42
CA LYS A 215 -18.95 -12.46 1.95
C LYS A 215 -20.29 -12.16 1.25
N THR A 216 -21.39 -12.63 1.83
CA THR A 216 -22.75 -12.42 1.28
C THR A 216 -23.47 -11.24 1.92
N ALA A 217 -22.84 -10.50 2.85
CA ALA A 217 -23.50 -9.45 3.62
C ALA A 217 -24.00 -8.30 2.72
N ARG A 218 -23.14 -7.78 1.84
CA ARG A 218 -23.52 -6.70 0.92
C ARG A 218 -24.69 -7.10 0.02
N GLN A 219 -24.66 -8.32 -0.54
CA GLN A 219 -25.75 -8.85 -1.38
C GLN A 219 -27.06 -9.02 -0.60
N LYS A 220 -26.98 -9.28 0.71
CA LYS A 220 -28.14 -9.37 1.63
C LYS A 220 -28.60 -8.02 2.16
N GLY A 221 -28.08 -6.92 1.59
CA GLY A 221 -28.43 -5.56 1.94
C GLY A 221 -27.99 -5.15 3.34
N TYR A 222 -26.84 -5.62 3.80
CA TYR A 222 -26.13 -5.01 4.93
C TYR A 222 -25.21 -3.90 4.41
N ASP A 223 -25.03 -2.85 5.22
CA ASP A 223 -24.14 -1.72 4.92
C ASP A 223 -22.71 -1.97 5.40
N ALA A 224 -22.60 -2.81 6.43
CA ALA A 224 -21.34 -3.09 7.11
C ALA A 224 -21.30 -4.50 7.71
N VAL A 225 -20.07 -4.96 7.98
CA VAL A 225 -19.79 -6.20 8.72
C VAL A 225 -18.83 -5.89 9.86
N ILE A 226 -19.12 -6.40 11.06
CA ILE A 226 -18.15 -6.56 12.14
C ILE A 226 -17.75 -8.03 12.16
N PHE A 227 -16.53 -8.31 11.71
CA PHE A 227 -15.96 -9.64 11.66
C PHE A 227 -15.10 -9.91 12.89
N TYR A 228 -15.42 -10.98 13.63
CA TYR A 228 -14.74 -11.38 14.86
C TYR A 228 -14.28 -12.85 14.85
N GLY A 229 -14.07 -13.41 13.65
CA GLY A 229 -13.67 -14.81 13.47
C GLY A 229 -12.19 -15.07 13.71
N SER A 230 -11.70 -16.21 13.21
CA SER A 230 -10.26 -16.51 13.14
C SER A 230 -9.57 -15.64 12.09
N ASP A 231 -8.24 -15.59 12.13
CA ASP A 231 -7.38 -14.93 11.13
C ASP A 231 -7.39 -13.39 11.19
N LEU A 232 -7.64 -12.86 12.40
CA LEU A 232 -7.54 -11.44 12.71
C LEU A 232 -6.16 -11.12 13.28
N VAL A 233 -5.62 -9.96 12.91
CA VAL A 233 -4.38 -9.46 13.53
C VAL A 233 -4.67 -9.13 15.00
N ASP A 234 -3.91 -9.77 15.89
CA ASP A 234 -4.04 -9.68 17.35
C ASP A 234 -5.44 -9.98 17.90
N ASN A 235 -6.24 -10.80 17.19
CA ASN A 235 -7.63 -11.10 17.58
C ASN A 235 -8.53 -9.85 17.71
N VAL A 236 -8.16 -8.74 17.05
CA VAL A 236 -8.97 -7.52 17.03
C VAL A 236 -10.00 -7.59 15.90
N PRO A 237 -11.29 -7.30 16.15
CA PRO A 237 -12.31 -7.37 15.12
C PRO A 237 -12.03 -6.40 13.97
N GLU A 238 -12.43 -6.80 12.78
CA GLU A 238 -12.36 -5.98 11.57
C GLU A 238 -13.76 -5.47 11.21
N VAL A 239 -13.83 -4.22 10.77
CA VAL A 239 -15.06 -3.57 10.31
C VAL A 239 -14.95 -3.32 8.82
N ALA A 240 -15.83 -3.92 8.03
CA ALA A 240 -15.94 -3.63 6.60
C ALA A 240 -17.14 -2.72 6.36
N ILE A 241 -16.93 -1.56 5.72
CA ILE A 241 -18.00 -0.64 5.28
C ILE A 241 -18.14 -0.71 3.76
N PHE A 242 -19.37 -0.84 3.25
CA PHE A 242 -19.60 -1.06 1.81
C PHE A 242 -19.95 0.20 1.01
N ASP A 243 -20.18 1.34 1.65
CA ASP A 243 -20.38 2.64 1.00
C ASP A 243 -19.35 3.67 1.50
N PRO A 244 -18.48 4.21 0.63
CA PRO A 244 -17.55 5.28 0.98
C PRO A 244 -18.17 6.53 1.60
N LYS A 245 -19.44 6.86 1.28
CA LYS A 245 -20.14 8.01 1.86
C LYS A 245 -20.31 7.90 3.38
N ASN A 246 -20.22 6.68 3.89
CA ASN A 246 -20.33 6.38 5.31
C ASN A 246 -18.99 6.43 6.05
N VAL A 247 -17.88 6.76 5.37
CA VAL A 247 -16.54 6.84 5.98
C VAL A 247 -15.92 8.20 5.67
N ARG A 248 -15.58 8.95 6.72
CA ARG A 248 -14.91 10.24 6.62
C ARG A 248 -13.53 10.19 7.27
N ILE A 249 -12.49 10.53 6.53
CA ILE A 249 -11.14 10.71 7.08
C ILE A 249 -11.12 11.98 7.94
N THR A 250 -10.59 11.86 9.16
CA THR A 250 -10.45 12.98 10.10
C THR A 250 -8.99 13.32 10.41
N LYS A 251 -8.08 12.34 10.31
CA LYS A 251 -6.66 12.53 10.55
C LYS A 251 -5.82 11.53 9.75
N VAL A 252 -4.63 11.94 9.33
CA VAL A 252 -3.62 11.08 8.70
C VAL A 252 -2.36 11.14 9.54
N GLN A 253 -1.77 9.98 9.85
CA GLN A 253 -0.48 9.88 10.53
C GLN A 253 0.45 9.04 9.67
N VAL A 254 1.56 9.62 9.25
CA VAL A 254 2.60 8.95 8.47
C VAL A 254 3.67 8.45 9.43
N SER A 255 4.23 7.28 9.15
CA SER A 255 5.38 6.77 9.89
C SER A 255 6.54 7.77 9.75
N SER A 256 7.22 8.00 10.87
CA SER A 256 8.46 8.77 10.91
C SER A 256 9.55 8.01 10.19
#